data_AF-A0A9N9JT89-F1
#
_entry.id   AF-A0A9N9JT89-F1
#
_cell.length_a   1.000
_cell.length_b   1.000
_cell.length_c   1.000
_cell.angle_alpha   90.00
_cell.angle_beta   90.00
_cell.angle_gamma   90.00
#
_symmetry.space_group_name_H-M   'P 1'
#
loop_
_entity.id
_entity.type
_entity.pdbx_description
1 polymer ?
#
loop_
_entity_poly.entity_id
_entity_poly.type
_entity_poly.pdbx_seq_one_letter_code
_entity_poly.pdbx_strand_id
1 'polypeptide(L)'
;MRPLIYYNIQNLGIGNLKGLMEDEPIPDRWERYWRTYAVFRWTFIILTAIWRFGLLFEIPFHVLIIYKTRTTNDAVYIGAIFGYSWFGCLILSSTIFSKWMQILFVN
;
A
#
# COMPACT_ATOMS: atom_id res chain seq x y z
N MET A 1 18.11 -14.20 3.82
CA MET A 1 16.85 -13.92 4.54
C MET A 1 15.69 -14.28 3.62
N ARG A 2 15.01 -15.43 3.85
CA ARG A 2 14.32 -16.16 2.77
C ARG A 2 12.83 -16.54 2.94
N PRO A 3 12.16 -16.57 4.11
CA PRO A 3 10.79 -17.08 4.13
C PRO A 3 9.71 -16.01 3.88
N LEU A 4 9.70 -14.93 4.65
CA LEU A 4 8.48 -14.11 4.77
C LEU A 4 8.10 -13.33 3.51
N ILE A 5 9.09 -12.78 2.80
CA ILE A 5 8.85 -12.04 1.54
C ILE A 5 8.45 -13.00 0.42
N TYR A 6 9.04 -14.20 0.36
CA TYR A 6 8.66 -15.22 -0.61
C TYR A 6 7.19 -15.64 -0.41
N TYR A 7 6.80 -15.97 0.82
CA TYR A 7 5.42 -16.34 1.13
C TYR A 7 4.43 -15.20 0.86
N ASN A 8 4.80 -13.94 1.15
CA ASN A 8 3.94 -12.80 0.84
C ASN A 8 3.79 -12.59 -0.68
N ILE A 9 4.87 -12.67 -1.44
CA ILE A 9 4.85 -12.55 -2.91
C ILE A 9 4.00 -13.69 -3.53
N GLN A 10 4.16 -14.91 -3.02
CA GLN A 10 3.36 -16.08 -3.42
C GLN A 10 1.86 -15.89 -3.10
N ASN A 11 1.51 -15.47 -1.88
CA ASN A 11 0.11 -15.26 -1.48
C ASN A 11 -0.57 -14.14 -2.26
N LEU A 12 0.19 -13.12 -2.68
CA LEU A 12 -0.33 -11.99 -3.44
C LEU A 12 -0.42 -12.28 -4.95
N GLY A 13 0.05 -13.44 -5.41
CA GLY A 13 0.09 -13.80 -6.83
C GLY A 13 0.98 -12.87 -7.66
N ILE A 14 2.01 -12.30 -7.03
CA ILE A 14 2.92 -11.32 -7.62
C ILE A 14 4.18 -12.08 -8.08
N GLY A 15 4.70 -11.83 -9.28
CA GLY A 15 6.01 -12.38 -9.68
C GLY A 15 5.96 -13.62 -10.56
N ASN A 16 6.80 -13.66 -11.59
CA ASN A 16 7.21 -14.91 -12.22
C ASN A 16 8.17 -15.66 -11.28
N LEU A 17 7.63 -16.57 -10.45
CA LEU A 17 8.42 -17.37 -9.51
C LEU A 17 9.26 -18.47 -10.19
N LYS A 18 9.15 -18.61 -11.51
CA LYS A 18 9.86 -19.59 -12.33
C LYS A 18 11.36 -19.25 -12.36
N GLY A 19 12.21 -20.18 -11.93
CA GLY A 19 13.68 -20.01 -11.86
C GLY A 19 14.24 -19.69 -10.46
N LEU A 20 13.40 -19.40 -9.47
CA LEU A 20 13.86 -19.23 -8.08
C LEU A 20 14.35 -20.54 -7.43
N MET A 21 13.88 -21.70 -7.92
CA MET A 21 14.18 -23.00 -7.31
C MET A 21 15.30 -23.82 -7.98
N GLU A 22 15.57 -23.83 -9.30
CA GLU A 22 16.72 -24.65 -9.76
C GLU A 22 17.42 -24.29 -11.09
N ASP A 23 16.80 -23.68 -12.11
CA ASP A 23 17.42 -23.72 -13.47
C ASP A 23 18.23 -22.48 -13.95
N GLU A 24 18.35 -21.39 -13.19
CA GLU A 24 19.08 -20.17 -13.63
C GLU A 24 20.46 -19.98 -12.97
N PRO A 25 21.46 -19.41 -13.68
CA PRO A 25 22.75 -19.02 -13.12
C PRO A 25 22.60 -18.12 -11.88
N ILE A 26 23.45 -18.35 -10.88
CA ILE A 26 23.45 -17.62 -9.61
C ILE A 26 23.47 -16.08 -9.77
N PRO A 27 24.30 -15.47 -10.64
CA PRO A 27 24.34 -14.00 -10.76
C PRO A 27 23.02 -13.42 -11.30
N ASP A 28 22.44 -14.05 -12.33
CA ASP A 28 21.19 -13.58 -12.95
C ASP A 28 20.00 -13.69 -11.99
N ARG A 29 19.96 -14.77 -11.19
CA ARG A 29 18.95 -14.98 -10.15
C ARG A 29 19.04 -13.91 -9.06
N TRP A 30 20.26 -13.54 -8.68
CA TRP A 30 20.51 -12.54 -7.65
C TRP A 30 20.09 -11.15 -8.13
N GLU A 31 20.51 -10.75 -9.34
CA GLU A 31 20.17 -9.45 -9.92
C GLU A 31 18.65 -9.27 -10.08
N ARG A 32 17.96 -10.30 -10.58
CA ARG A 32 16.49 -10.30 -10.69
C ARG A 32 15.83 -10.18 -9.32
N TYR A 33 16.28 -10.97 -8.33
CA TYR A 33 15.78 -10.88 -6.95
C TYR A 33 15.97 -9.49 -6.33
N TRP A 34 17.16 -8.89 -6.47
CA TRP A 34 17.44 -7.57 -5.88
C TRP A 34 16.65 -6.46 -6.54
N ARG A 35 16.52 -6.48 -7.87
CA ARG A 35 15.70 -5.51 -8.59
C ARG A 35 14.23 -5.64 -8.18
N THR A 36 13.73 -6.86 -8.11
CA THR A 36 12.35 -7.14 -7.67
C THR A 36 12.12 -6.69 -6.22
N TYR A 37 13.06 -7.00 -5.33
CA TYR A 37 13.00 -6.62 -3.92
C TYR A 37 13.09 -5.11 -3.71
N ALA A 38 13.96 -4.42 -4.46
CA ALA A 38 14.10 -2.97 -4.39
C ALA A 38 12.80 -2.28 -4.80
N VAL A 39 12.21 -2.70 -5.93
CA VAL A 39 10.92 -2.15 -6.38
C VAL A 39 9.83 -2.42 -5.35
N PHE A 40 9.70 -3.67 -4.86
CA PHE A 40 8.72 -4.03 -3.83
C PHE A 40 8.84 -3.14 -2.59
N ARG A 41 10.07 -2.91 -2.12
CA ARG A 41 10.34 -2.08 -0.94
C ARG A 41 9.96 -0.62 -1.15
N TRP A 42 10.30 -0.04 -2.30
CA TRP A 42 9.92 1.34 -2.63
C TRP A 42 8.41 1.51 -2.68
N THR A 43 7.72 0.55 -3.29
CA THR A 43 6.27 0.56 -3.37
C THR A 43 5.63 0.46 -1.98
N PHE A 44 6.12 -0.45 -1.12
CA PHE A 44 5.63 -0.55 0.25
C PHE A 44 5.85 0.74 1.05
N ILE A 45 7.01 1.41 0.89
CA ILE A 45 7.31 2.68 1.55
C ILE A 45 6.33 3.77 1.12
N ILE A 46 6.05 3.91 -0.17
CA ILE A 46 5.12 4.92 -0.70
C ILE A 46 3.70 4.68 -0.15
N LEU A 47 3.22 3.44 -0.19
CA LEU A 47 1.89 3.10 0.32
C LEU A 47 1.79 3.40 1.82
N THR A 48 2.82 3.02 2.59
CA THR A 48 2.87 3.29 4.03
C THR A 48 2.93 4.79 4.32
N ALA A 49 3.63 5.57 3.49
CA ALA A 49 3.67 7.03 3.62
C ALA A 49 2.29 7.66 3.37
N ILE A 50 1.57 7.23 2.32
CA ILE A 50 0.21 7.71 2.01
C ILE A 50 -0.73 7.43 3.19
N TRP A 51 -0.70 6.20 3.72
CA TRP A 51 -1.48 5.83 4.91
C TRP A 51 -1.12 6.67 6.12
N ARG A 52 0.18 6.86 6.39
CA ARG A 52 0.66 7.67 7.51
C ARG A 52 0.18 9.12 7.41
N PHE A 53 0.34 9.76 6.24
CA PHE A 53 -0.14 11.12 6.03
C PHE A 53 -1.66 11.19 6.20
N GLY A 54 -2.39 10.25 5.61
CA GLY A 54 -3.85 10.22 5.72
C GLY A 54 -4.35 10.15 7.15
N LEU A 55 -3.74 9.29 7.98
CA LEU A 55 -4.11 9.18 9.40
C LEU A 55 -3.69 10.42 10.21
N LEU A 56 -2.54 11.03 9.89
CA LEU A 56 -2.10 12.25 10.58
C LEU A 56 -2.98 13.46 10.26
N PHE A 57 -3.51 13.57 9.04
CA PHE A 57 -4.40 14.65 8.65
C PHE A 57 -5.81 14.53 9.23
N GLU A 58 -6.23 13.33 9.62
CA GLU A 58 -7.57 13.08 10.16
C GLU A 58 -7.85 13.91 11.43
N ILE A 59 -6.87 14.02 12.33
CA ILE A 59 -7.00 14.77 13.59
C ILE A 59 -7.21 16.28 13.36
N PRO A 60 -6.32 17.01 12.66
CA PRO A 60 -6.50 18.44 12.44
C PRO A 60 -7.77 18.76 11.63
N PHE A 61 -8.15 17.91 10.68
CA PHE A 61 -9.41 18.08 9.95
C PHE A 61 -10.63 17.94 10.85
N HIS A 62 -10.67 16.94 11.73
CA HIS A 62 -11.77 16.81 12.71
C HIS A 62 -11.85 18.00 13.66
N VAL A 63 -10.70 18.50 14.13
CA VAL A 63 -10.66 19.72 14.97
C VAL A 63 -11.22 20.93 14.20
N LEU A 64 -10.86 21.08 12.93
CA LEU A 64 -11.37 22.16 12.08
C LEU A 64 -12.88 22.05 11.84
N ILE A 65 -13.38 20.83 11.58
CA ILE A 65 -14.81 20.56 11.41
C ILE A 65 -15.59 20.96 12.67
N ILE A 66 -15.11 20.54 13.85
CA ILE A 66 -15.73 20.89 15.15
C ILE A 66 -15.73 22.40 15.35
N TYR A 67 -14.63 23.08 15.04
CA TYR A 67 -14.53 24.54 15.20
C TYR A 67 -15.46 25.32 14.26
N LYS A 68 -15.73 24.78 13.07
CA LYS A 68 -16.58 25.42 12.05
C LYS A 68 -18.08 25.12 12.21
N THR A 69 -18.43 24.02 12.85
CA THR A 69 -19.83 23.58 12.99
C THR A 69 -20.48 24.17 14.24
N ARG A 70 -21.77 24.50 14.14
CA ARG A 70 -22.53 25.13 15.23
C ARG A 70 -23.15 24.14 16.20
N THR A 71 -23.43 22.92 15.75
CA THR A 71 -24.06 21.88 16.55
C THR A 71 -23.19 20.63 16.57
N THR A 72 -23.28 19.87 17.65
CA THR A 72 -22.54 18.60 17.82
C THR A 72 -22.98 17.56 16.78
N ASN A 73 -24.27 17.52 16.44
CA ASN A 73 -24.79 16.56 15.46
C ASN A 73 -24.25 16.84 14.05
N ASP A 74 -24.17 18.11 13.64
CA ASP A 74 -23.61 18.48 12.33
C ASP A 74 -22.10 18.16 12.26
N ALA A 75 -21.37 18.38 13.36
CA ALA A 75 -19.95 18.06 13.45
C ALA A 75 -19.69 16.57 13.23
N VAL A 76 -20.48 15.71 13.89
CA VAL A 76 -20.37 14.26 13.77
C VAL A 76 -20.76 13.79 12.37
N TYR A 77 -21.85 14.33 11.81
CA TYR A 77 -22.30 13.96 10.46
C TYR A 77 -21.27 14.31 9.38
N ILE A 78 -20.74 15.54 9.41
CA ILE A 78 -19.72 16.00 8.44
C ILE A 78 -18.39 15.26 8.65
N GLY A 79 -17.99 15.05 9.91
CA GLY A 79 -16.80 14.27 10.26
C GLY A 79 -16.89 12.83 9.73
N ALA A 80 -18.05 12.18 9.90
CA ALA A 80 -18.27 10.83 9.40
C ALA A 80 -18.19 10.76 7.86
N ILE A 81 -18.82 11.70 7.14
CA ILE A 81 -18.72 11.76 5.68
C ILE A 81 -17.26 11.91 5.25
N PHE A 82 -16.52 12.82 5.88
CA PHE A 82 -15.12 13.03 5.57
C PHE A 82 -14.29 11.77 5.84
N GLY A 83 -14.44 11.17 7.01
CA GLY A 83 -13.73 9.95 7.41
C GLY A 83 -14.00 8.78 6.46
N TYR A 84 -15.26 8.45 6.19
CA TYR A 84 -15.62 7.37 5.27
C TYR A 84 -15.14 7.64 3.84
N SER A 85 -15.27 8.87 3.36
CA SER A 85 -14.77 9.25 2.03
C SER A 85 -13.25 9.06 1.95
N TRP A 86 -12.54 9.46 3.00
CA TRP A 86 -11.09 9.32 3.09
C TRP A 86 -10.64 7.87 3.17
N PHE A 87 -11.28 7.04 4.00
CA PHE A 87 -11.03 5.60 4.03
C PHE A 87 -11.30 4.95 2.67
N GLY A 88 -12.35 5.36 1.96
CA GLY A 88 -12.62 4.93 0.59
C GLY A 88 -11.44 5.23 -0.36
N CYS A 89 -10.90 6.44 -0.31
CA CYS A 89 -9.70 6.82 -1.09
C CYS A 89 -8.48 5.96 -0.74
N LEU A 90 -8.24 5.69 0.54
CA LEU A 90 -7.13 4.83 0.99
C LEU A 90 -7.28 3.38 0.49
N ILE A 91 -8.48 2.82 0.56
CA ILE A 91 -8.77 1.48 0.05
C ILE A 91 -8.58 1.43 -1.46
N LEU A 92 -9.15 2.40 -2.21
CA LEU A 92 -8.99 2.49 -3.66
C LEU A 92 -7.51 2.60 -4.04
N SER A 93 -6.75 3.49 -3.40
CA SER A 93 -5.32 3.63 -3.65
C SER A 93 -4.57 2.31 -3.43
N SER A 94 -4.90 1.57 -2.36
CA SER A 94 -4.30 0.28 -2.03
C SER A 94 -4.63 -0.79 -3.08
N THR A 95 -5.86 -0.83 -3.59
CA THR A 95 -6.26 -1.79 -4.64
C THR A 95 -5.59 -1.50 -5.98
N ILE A 96 -5.51 -0.22 -6.37
CA ILE A 96 -4.79 0.22 -7.58
C ILE A 96 -3.31 -0.15 -7.45
N PHE A 97 -2.71 0.11 -6.28
CA PHE A 97 -1.32 -0.25 -6.01
C PHE A 97 -1.07 -1.76 -6.08
N SER A 98 -1.96 -2.57 -5.50
CA SER A 98 -1.85 -4.02 -5.56
C SER A 98 -1.92 -4.54 -6.99
N LYS A 99 -2.80 -3.97 -7.83
CA LYS A 99 -2.88 -4.33 -9.27
C LYS A 99 -1.63 -3.88 -10.04
N TRP A 100 -1.14 -2.67 -9.76
CA TRP A 100 0.07 -2.16 -10.39
C TRP A 100 1.29 -3.04 -10.06
N MET A 101 1.41 -3.46 -8.79
CA MET A 101 2.41 -4.44 -8.36
C MET A 101 2.30 -5.74 -9.14
N GLN A 102 1.11 -6.32 -9.28
CA GLN A 102 0.92 -7.55 -10.05
C GLN A 102 1.40 -7.39 -11.50
N ILE A 103 1.08 -6.29 -12.18
CA ILE A 103 1.54 -6.04 -13.55
C ILE A 103 3.06 -5.95 -13.64
N LEU A 104 3.68 -5.25 -12.69
CA LEU A 104 5.12 -4.95 -12.71
C LEU A 104 5.98 -6.18 -12.41
N PHE A 105 5.40 -7.21 -11.77
CA PHE A 105 6.10 -8.43 -11.39
C PHE A 105 5.72 -9.66 -12.22
N VAL A 106 4.58 -9.64 -12.93
CA VAL A 106 4.15 -10.73 -13.83
C VAL A 106 4.79 -10.63 -15.23
N ASN A 107 5.14 -9.42 -15.67
CA ASN A 107 6.00 -9.21 -16.86
C ASN A 107 7.49 -9.30 -16.50
#